data_AF-X0TRP5-F1
#
_entry.id   AF-X0TRP5-F1
#
_cell.length_a   1.000
_cell.length_b   1.000
_cell.length_c   1.000
_cell.angle_alpha   90.00
_cell.angle_beta   90.00
_cell.angle_gamma   90.00
#
_symmetry.space_group_name_H-M   'P 1'
#
loop_
_entity.id
_entity.type
_entity.pdbx_description
1 polymer ?
#
loop_
_entity_poly.entity_id
_entity_poly.type
_entity_poly.pdbx_seq_one_letter_code
_entity_poly.pdbx_strand_id
1 'polypeptide(L)'
;MANQIDNLVVNDDTLGLNRTIDVSSDDLFISVDLTLQSGGILTADNIKRGTSDPNVALLAGNEGDIYQRTLASTGELWINTDGTTTGWVLSGSGGGSNVSILWTFDTTTTAADPGSGNFRMDNATPGSVTALYIDSINTNGLDMD
;
A
#
# COMPACT_ATOMS: atom_id res chain seq x y z
N MET A 1 36.32 -34.50 3.26
CA MET A 1 36.18 -34.12 1.84
C MET A 1 34.83 -33.45 1.72
N ALA A 2 34.80 -32.14 1.50
CA ALA A 2 33.55 -31.41 1.35
C ALA A 2 32.93 -31.82 0.00
N ASN A 3 31.70 -32.31 0.04
CA ASN A 3 30.97 -32.64 -1.18
C ASN A 3 30.43 -31.31 -1.73
N GLN A 4 31.16 -30.70 -2.64
CA GLN A 4 30.72 -29.48 -3.29
C GLN A 4 29.71 -29.90 -4.37
N ILE A 5 28.48 -29.42 -4.25
CA ILE A 5 27.50 -29.55 -5.35
C ILE A 5 28.02 -28.64 -6.46
N ASP A 6 28.63 -29.24 -7.48
CA ASP A 6 29.29 -28.54 -8.59
C ASP A 6 28.28 -27.93 -9.58
N ASN A 7 27.05 -28.46 -9.64
CA ASN A 7 26.06 -28.01 -10.62
C ASN A 7 24.62 -28.11 -10.08
N LEU A 8 24.00 -26.96 -9.81
CA LEU A 8 22.55 -26.86 -9.66
C LEU A 8 21.92 -26.92 -11.05
N VAL A 9 21.35 -28.07 -11.43
CA VAL A 9 20.68 -28.23 -12.71
C VAL A 9 19.25 -27.68 -12.60
N VAL A 10 19.05 -26.44 -13.01
CA VAL A 10 17.72 -25.86 -13.25
C VAL A 10 17.32 -26.18 -14.69
N ASN A 11 16.37 -27.09 -14.84
CA ASN A 11 15.90 -27.58 -16.13
C ASN A 11 14.65 -26.78 -16.52
N ASP A 12 14.83 -25.65 -17.21
CA ASP A 12 13.70 -24.90 -17.75
C ASP A 12 14.13 -24.12 -18.99
N ASP A 13 14.06 -24.77 -20.15
CA ASP A 13 13.76 -24.10 -21.41
C ASP A 13 13.45 -25.14 -22.51
N THR A 14 12.24 -25.11 -23.07
CA THR A 14 11.94 -25.81 -24.33
C THR A 14 12.75 -25.29 -25.53
N LEU A 15 13.55 -24.23 -25.37
CA LEU A 15 14.41 -23.61 -26.38
C LEU A 15 15.92 -23.73 -26.09
N GLY A 16 16.34 -24.42 -25.02
CA GLY A 16 17.73 -24.81 -24.79
C GLY A 16 18.73 -23.68 -24.53
N LEU A 17 18.29 -22.50 -24.08
CA LEU A 17 19.19 -21.41 -23.70
C LEU A 17 19.51 -21.47 -22.19
N ASN A 18 20.76 -21.79 -21.85
CA ASN A 18 21.22 -21.80 -20.46
C ASN A 18 21.19 -20.38 -19.86
N ARG A 19 20.28 -20.13 -18.91
CA ARG A 19 20.33 -18.95 -18.03
C ARG A 19 21.04 -19.32 -16.73
N THR A 20 22.29 -18.87 -16.58
CA THR A 20 23.07 -19.07 -15.35
C THR A 20 22.48 -18.22 -14.22
N ILE A 21 22.09 -18.84 -13.09
CA ILE A 21 21.87 -18.13 -11.83
C ILE A 21 23.24 -18.00 -11.16
N ASP A 22 23.80 -16.79 -11.17
CA ASP A 22 25.08 -16.49 -10.51
C ASP A 22 24.87 -16.40 -8.99
N VAL A 23 25.44 -17.33 -8.24
CA VAL A 23 25.37 -17.43 -6.77
C VAL A 23 26.71 -17.09 -6.11
N SER A 24 27.58 -16.33 -6.80
CA SER A 24 29.00 -16.17 -6.43
C SER A 24 29.30 -15.57 -5.04
N SER A 25 28.30 -15.07 -4.29
CA SER A 25 28.52 -14.63 -2.90
C SER A 25 27.33 -14.77 -1.93
N ASP A 26 26.17 -15.27 -2.35
CA ASP A 26 24.96 -15.32 -1.50
C ASP A 26 24.33 -16.74 -1.49
N ASP A 27 23.92 -17.20 -0.31
CA ASP A 27 23.26 -18.50 -0.13
C ASP A 27 21.80 -18.47 -0.66
N LEU A 28 21.51 -19.26 -1.69
CA LEU A 28 20.15 -19.52 -2.14
C LEU A 28 19.50 -20.60 -1.25
N PHE A 29 18.68 -20.18 -0.27
CA PHE A 29 17.91 -21.10 0.58
C PHE A 29 16.58 -21.51 -0.08
N ILE A 30 16.57 -22.62 -0.81
CA ILE A 30 15.32 -23.29 -1.22
C ILE A 30 14.98 -24.30 -0.12
N SER A 31 13.97 -24.01 0.69
CA SER A 31 13.45 -24.93 1.70
C SER A 31 12.85 -26.17 1.02
N VAL A 32 13.00 -27.36 1.63
CA VAL A 32 12.41 -28.61 1.11
C VAL A 32 10.88 -28.58 1.07
N ASP A 33 10.25 -27.66 1.80
CA ASP A 33 8.80 -27.42 1.78
C ASP A 33 8.39 -26.39 0.71
N LEU A 34 9.35 -25.70 0.07
CA LEU A 34 9.07 -24.70 -0.96
C LEU A 34 8.94 -25.38 -2.33
N THR A 35 7.71 -25.77 -2.66
CA THR A 35 7.38 -26.27 -4.00
C THR A 35 7.09 -25.08 -4.92
N LEU A 36 8.06 -24.67 -5.74
CA LEU A 36 7.82 -23.73 -6.85
C LEU A 36 7.07 -24.48 -7.95
N GLN A 37 5.74 -24.56 -7.82
CA GLN A 37 4.92 -25.18 -8.87
C GLN A 37 5.06 -24.34 -10.15
N SER A 38 4.92 -24.97 -11.32
CA SER A 38 4.72 -24.24 -12.58
C SER A 38 3.53 -23.29 -12.39
N GLY A 39 3.80 -22.00 -12.25
CA GLY A 39 2.79 -20.97 -11.94
C GLY A 39 2.43 -20.77 -10.45
N GLY A 40 3.17 -21.35 -9.49
CA GLY A 40 2.88 -21.25 -8.05
C GLY A 40 3.91 -20.45 -7.26
N ILE A 41 3.46 -19.30 -6.73
CA ILE A 41 3.98 -18.50 -5.61
C ILE A 41 5.50 -18.25 -5.68
N LEU A 42 5.84 -17.05 -6.17
CA LEU A 42 7.19 -16.54 -6.50
C LEU A 42 7.65 -16.83 -7.93
N THR A 43 6.74 -16.77 -8.92
CA THR A 43 7.22 -16.36 -10.24
C THR A 43 7.63 -14.88 -10.14
N ALA A 44 8.74 -14.47 -10.76
CA ALA A 44 9.18 -13.08 -10.73
C ALA A 44 8.10 -12.11 -11.26
N ASP A 45 7.13 -12.62 -12.03
CA ASP A 45 6.02 -11.85 -12.59
C ASP A 45 5.02 -11.39 -11.52
N ASN A 46 4.83 -12.17 -10.46
CA ASN A 46 3.98 -11.81 -9.33
C ASN A 46 4.66 -10.82 -8.38
N ILE A 47 5.98 -10.58 -8.47
CA ILE A 47 6.68 -9.55 -7.69
C ILE A 47 7.22 -8.48 -8.63
N LYS A 48 6.47 -7.41 -8.76
CA LYS A 48 6.83 -6.22 -9.53
C LYS A 48 7.59 -5.23 -8.67
N ARG A 49 8.45 -4.41 -9.29
CA ARG A 49 9.23 -3.37 -8.61
C ARG A 49 9.23 -2.09 -9.43
N GLY A 50 9.28 -0.94 -8.78
CA GLY A 50 9.36 0.36 -9.45
C GLY A 50 9.43 1.53 -8.47
N THR A 51 9.65 2.74 -8.98
CA THR A 51 9.85 3.94 -8.16
C THR A 51 8.60 4.81 -8.02
N SER A 52 7.61 4.62 -8.89
CA SER A 52 6.35 5.38 -8.90
C SER A 52 5.23 4.65 -8.14
N ASP A 53 4.15 5.36 -7.84
CA ASP A 53 2.87 4.74 -7.49
C ASP A 53 2.39 3.85 -8.67
N PRO A 54 2.04 2.57 -8.43
CA PRO A 54 1.68 1.64 -9.50
C PRO A 54 0.36 2.00 -10.20
N ASN A 55 -0.57 2.69 -9.53
CA ASN A 55 -1.82 3.17 -10.14
C ASN A 55 -1.59 4.39 -11.03
N VAL A 56 -0.68 5.29 -10.64
CA VAL A 56 -0.30 6.45 -11.48
C VAL A 56 0.49 5.99 -12.70
N ALA A 57 1.34 4.98 -12.54
CA ALA A 57 2.12 4.38 -13.63
C ALA A 57 1.28 3.46 -14.54
N LEU A 58 0.00 3.22 -14.21
CA LEU A 58 -0.88 2.25 -14.89
C LEU A 58 -0.20 0.89 -15.07
N LEU A 59 0.47 0.43 -14.01
CA LEU A 59 1.25 -0.79 -14.07
C LEU A 59 0.33 -2.00 -14.25
N ALA A 60 0.52 -2.75 -15.33
CA ALA A 60 -0.23 -3.99 -15.56
C ALA A 60 0.13 -5.05 -14.50
N GLY A 61 -0.89 -5.70 -13.94
CA GLY A 61 -0.75 -6.79 -12.98
C GLY A 61 -1.98 -7.68 -12.98
N ASN A 62 -1.79 -8.95 -12.64
CA ASN A 62 -2.87 -9.88 -12.37
C ASN A 62 -3.30 -9.73 -10.90
N GLU A 63 -4.51 -10.20 -10.58
CA GLU A 63 -4.98 -10.30 -9.20
C GLU A 63 -3.99 -11.14 -8.38
N GLY A 64 -3.59 -10.63 -7.21
CA GLY A 64 -2.60 -11.25 -6.32
C GLY A 64 -1.15 -10.83 -6.59
N ASP A 65 -0.86 -10.09 -7.66
CA ASP A 65 0.48 -9.55 -7.87
C ASP A 65 0.86 -8.58 -6.74
N ILE A 66 2.14 -8.61 -6.35
CA ILE A 66 2.75 -7.78 -5.34
C ILE A 66 3.64 -6.75 -6.04
N TYR A 67 3.53 -5.48 -5.68
CA TYR A 67 4.43 -4.43 -6.15
C TYR A 67 5.20 -3.81 -4.99
N GLN A 68 6.51 -3.95 -5.02
CA GLN A 68 7.42 -3.30 -4.08
C GLN A 68 7.89 -1.97 -4.66
N ARG A 69 7.50 -0.86 -4.03
CA ARG A 69 8.02 0.45 -4.41
C ARG A 69 9.43 0.61 -3.86
N THR A 70 10.40 0.74 -4.76
CA THR A 70 11.84 0.81 -4.45
C THR A 70 12.34 2.23 -4.21
N LEU A 71 11.45 3.22 -4.08
CA LEU A 71 11.84 4.57 -3.70
C LEU A 71 12.30 4.58 -2.24
N ALA A 72 13.57 4.94 -2.03
CA ALA A 72 14.27 4.85 -0.74
C ALA A 72 13.59 5.60 0.43
N SER A 73 12.68 6.53 0.15
CA SER A 73 11.95 7.29 1.17
C SER A 73 10.62 6.66 1.62
N THR A 74 10.08 5.65 0.93
CA THR A 74 8.72 5.17 1.20
C THR A 74 8.54 3.66 1.26
N GLY A 75 9.37 2.83 0.62
CA GLY A 75 9.42 1.37 0.85
C GLY A 75 8.05 0.66 0.86
N GLU A 76 7.08 1.14 0.10
CA GLU A 76 5.70 0.68 0.16
C GLU A 76 5.51 -0.67 -0.53
N LEU A 77 4.57 -1.46 -0.03
CA LEU A 77 4.14 -2.71 -0.63
C LEU A 77 2.70 -2.60 -1.09
N TRP A 78 2.43 -2.94 -2.34
CA TRP A 78 1.09 -2.91 -2.93
C TRP A 78 0.68 -4.32 -3.35
N ILE A 79 -0.62 -4.61 -3.31
CA ILE A 79 -1.22 -5.86 -3.81
C ILE A 79 -2.26 -5.48 -4.86
N ASN A 80 -2.21 -6.10 -6.03
CA ASN A 80 -3.26 -5.95 -7.03
C ASN A 80 -4.45 -6.83 -6.63
N THR A 81 -5.62 -6.23 -6.40
CA THR A 81 -6.78 -6.92 -5.83
C THR A 81 -7.83 -7.33 -6.86
N ASP A 82 -7.70 -6.89 -8.12
CA ASP A 82 -8.73 -7.13 -9.15
C ASP A 82 -8.16 -7.44 -10.56
N GLY A 83 -6.83 -7.44 -10.72
CA GLY A 83 -6.14 -7.68 -11.98
C GLY A 83 -6.15 -6.52 -12.97
N THR A 84 -6.54 -5.31 -12.53
CA THR A 84 -6.54 -4.10 -13.37
C THR A 84 -5.32 -3.22 -13.10
N THR A 85 -4.98 -2.32 -14.02
CA THR A 85 -3.87 -1.36 -13.86
C THR A 85 -4.09 -0.34 -12.73
N THR A 86 -5.31 -0.25 -12.22
CA THR A 86 -5.72 0.65 -11.12
C THR A 86 -6.13 -0.11 -9.85
N GLY A 87 -6.02 -1.44 -9.86
CA GLY A 87 -6.42 -2.33 -8.77
C GLY A 87 -5.39 -2.49 -7.67
N TRP A 88 -4.28 -1.75 -7.73
CA TRP A 88 -3.24 -1.81 -6.72
C TRP A 88 -3.70 -1.13 -5.46
N VAL A 89 -3.71 -1.87 -4.35
CA VAL A 89 -4.03 -1.38 -3.02
C VAL A 89 -2.76 -1.44 -2.17
N LEU A 90 -2.46 -0.33 -1.48
CA LEU A 90 -1.33 -0.26 -0.56
C LEU A 90 -1.56 -1.25 0.60
N SER A 91 -0.72 -2.28 0.68
CA SER A 91 -0.75 -3.31 1.72
C SER A 91 -0.32 -2.70 3.06
N GLY A 92 -1.22 -2.72 4.04
CA GLY A 92 -1.02 -2.07 5.33
C GLY A 92 -1.58 -0.65 5.40
N SER A 93 -2.13 -0.11 4.31
CA SER A 93 -3.08 0.99 4.44
C SER A 93 -4.38 0.40 4.96
N GLY A 94 -4.73 0.73 6.21
CA GLY A 94 -6.09 0.56 6.70
C GLY A 94 -6.99 1.47 5.89
N GLY A 95 -7.32 1.06 4.66
CA GLY A 95 -8.27 1.69 3.76
C GLY A 95 -9.70 1.49 4.25
N GLY A 96 -9.97 1.79 5.52
CA GLY A 96 -11.29 2.26 5.86
C GLY A 96 -11.40 3.62 5.17
N SER A 97 -12.23 3.72 4.14
CA SER A 97 -12.74 5.01 3.71
C SER A 97 -13.08 5.76 4.97
N ASN A 98 -12.43 6.89 5.21
CA ASN A 98 -12.79 7.67 6.36
C ASN A 98 -14.25 8.08 6.11
N VAL A 99 -15.21 7.41 6.78
CA VAL A 99 -16.56 7.93 7.04
C VAL A 99 -16.42 9.07 8.07
N SER A 100 -15.31 9.81 8.04
CA SER A 100 -15.09 10.97 8.85
C SER A 100 -15.35 12.19 7.98
N ILE A 101 -16.15 13.08 8.54
CA ILE A 101 -16.32 14.42 8.03
C ILE A 101 -15.23 15.25 8.71
N LEU A 102 -14.37 15.88 7.91
CA LEU A 102 -13.28 16.69 8.45
C LEU A 102 -13.81 18.02 8.96
N TRP A 103 -13.42 18.36 10.19
CA TRP A 103 -13.64 19.64 10.85
C TRP A 103 -12.35 20.06 11.57
N THR A 104 -12.02 21.34 11.49
CA THR A 104 -10.94 21.96 12.26
C THR A 104 -11.49 22.44 13.59
N PHE A 105 -10.81 22.15 14.70
CA PHE A 105 -11.22 22.67 16.00
C PHE A 105 -10.84 24.15 16.14
N ASP A 106 -11.85 25.01 16.33
CA ASP A 106 -11.68 26.42 16.67
C ASP A 106 -11.66 26.60 18.18
N THR A 107 -10.57 27.18 18.70
CA THR A 107 -10.32 27.37 20.13
C THR A 107 -11.00 28.61 20.72
N THR A 108 -11.62 29.44 19.88
CA THR A 108 -12.47 30.54 20.34
C THR A 108 -13.77 29.99 20.94
N THR A 109 -14.49 30.81 21.71
CA THR A 109 -15.68 30.35 22.46
C THR A 109 -16.90 31.23 22.18
N THR A 110 -16.90 31.95 21.06
CA THR A 110 -18.00 32.84 20.68
C THR A 110 -19.20 32.01 20.24
N ALA A 111 -20.37 32.36 20.79
CA ALA A 111 -21.68 31.77 20.44
C ALA A 111 -22.17 32.25 19.06
N ALA A 112 -21.46 31.84 18.01
CA ALA A 112 -21.74 32.15 16.62
C ALA A 112 -21.19 31.03 15.74
N ASP A 113 -21.68 31.00 14.50
CA ASP A 113 -21.13 30.16 13.43
C ASP A 113 -19.59 30.25 13.39
N PRO A 114 -18.87 29.12 13.48
CA PRO A 114 -17.42 29.10 13.41
C PRO A 114 -16.87 29.24 11.98
N GLY A 115 -17.74 29.30 10.98
CA GLY A 115 -17.41 29.32 9.57
C GLY A 115 -17.12 27.93 9.02
N SER A 116 -17.15 27.83 7.69
CA SER A 116 -16.95 26.59 6.95
C SER A 116 -15.70 25.84 7.40
N GLY A 117 -15.88 24.54 7.63
CA GLY A 117 -14.82 23.61 8.00
C GLY A 117 -14.34 23.72 9.43
N ASN A 118 -15.03 24.47 10.30
CA ASN A 118 -14.70 24.56 11.72
C ASN A 118 -15.79 24.00 12.64
N PHE A 119 -15.37 23.46 13.77
CA PHE A 119 -16.20 23.08 14.90
C PHE A 119 -15.72 23.83 16.16
N ARG A 120 -16.66 24.37 16.94
CA ARG A 120 -16.37 25.21 18.12
C ARG A 120 -17.22 24.81 19.32
N MET A 121 -16.64 24.93 20.52
CA MET A 121 -17.33 24.81 21.81
C MET A 121 -17.64 26.20 22.39
N ASP A 122 -18.73 26.35 23.15
CA ASP A 122 -19.07 27.59 23.86
C ASP A 122 -18.18 27.88 25.10
N ASN A 123 -17.34 26.93 25.50
CA ASN A 123 -16.43 27.10 26.63
C ASN A 123 -15.10 26.35 26.45
N ALA A 124 -14.00 26.95 26.92
CA ALA A 124 -12.66 26.38 26.75
C ALA A 124 -12.39 25.15 27.64
N THR A 125 -13.17 24.96 28.72
CA THR A 125 -13.09 23.77 29.57
C THR A 125 -14.17 22.78 29.13
N PRO A 126 -13.81 21.58 28.61
CA PRO A 126 -14.78 20.61 28.07
C PRO A 126 -15.90 20.23 29.05
N GLY A 127 -15.60 20.18 30.35
CA GLY A 127 -16.59 19.84 31.39
C GLY A 127 -17.68 20.90 31.63
N SER A 128 -17.52 22.11 31.10
CA SER A 128 -18.51 23.19 31.23
C SER A 128 -19.10 23.63 29.89
N VAL A 129 -18.88 22.85 28.83
CA VAL A 129 -19.46 23.10 27.50
C VAL A 129 -20.95 22.81 27.55
N THR A 130 -21.77 23.74 27.07
CA THR A 130 -23.23 23.58 26.97
C THR A 130 -23.74 23.62 25.54
N ALA A 131 -22.94 24.12 24.61
CA ALA A 131 -23.29 24.19 23.19
C ALA A 131 -22.08 23.93 22.28
N LEU A 132 -22.40 23.39 21.11
CA LEU A 132 -21.47 23.07 20.04
C LEU A 132 -21.95 23.78 18.76
N TYR A 133 -21.02 24.40 18.05
CA TYR A 133 -21.30 25.12 16.80
C TYR A 133 -20.51 24.47 15.66
N ILE A 134 -21.20 24.17 14.57
CA ILE A 134 -20.68 23.56 13.34
C ILE A 134 -21.38 24.26 12.18
N ASP A 135 -20.64 24.58 11.11
CA ASP A 135 -21.23 25.09 9.87
C ASP A 135 -21.83 23.94 9.02
N SER A 136 -22.74 24.25 8.09
CA SER A 136 -23.26 23.25 7.14
C SER A 136 -22.20 22.78 6.14
N ILE A 137 -21.12 23.54 5.95
CA ILE A 137 -20.08 23.24 4.97
C ILE A 137 -18.83 22.70 5.66
N ASN A 138 -18.40 21.49 5.30
CA ASN A 138 -17.21 20.86 5.88
C ASN A 138 -15.89 21.46 5.38
N THR A 139 -14.74 20.99 5.90
CA THR A 139 -13.40 21.50 5.52
C THR A 139 -13.09 21.35 4.02
N ASN A 140 -13.79 20.46 3.31
CA ASN A 140 -13.63 20.24 1.88
C ASN A 140 -14.60 21.08 1.03
N GLY A 141 -15.41 21.96 1.64
CA GLY A 141 -16.38 22.79 0.92
C GLY A 141 -17.66 22.03 0.52
N LEU A 142 -17.93 20.86 1.10
CA LEU A 142 -19.15 20.10 0.83
C LEU A 142 -20.25 20.51 1.80
N ASP A 143 -21.43 20.76 1.26
CA ASP A 143 -22.68 20.98 1.99
C ASP A 143 -23.19 19.67 2.60
N MET A 144 -23.64 19.73 3.85
CA MET A 144 -24.00 18.59 4.70
C MET A 144 -25.49 18.58 5.11
N ASP A 145 -26.32 19.45 4.52
CA ASP A 145 -27.78 19.50 4.71
C ASP A 145 -28.57 18.37 4.00
#